data_AF-A0A4R2L931-F1
#
_entry.id   AF-A0A4R2L931-F1
#
_cell.length_a   1.000
_cell.length_b   1.000
_cell.length_c   1.000
_cell.angle_alpha   90.00
_cell.angle_beta   90.00
_cell.angle_gamma   90.00
#
_symmetry.space_group_name_H-M   'P 1'
#
loop_
_entity.id
_entity.type
_entity.pdbx_description
1 polymer ?
#
loop_
_entity_poly.entity_id
_entity_poly.type
_entity_poly.pdbx_seq_one_letter_code
_entity_poly.pdbx_strand_id
1 'polypeptide(L)'
;MRARSLPALALLALLAACATPQTAPMQPTAYIPPPGCGGFSSTPEFAPLRGKVALDNLAEQTPAMQKLGSRPGKRERALLQNWSAQRLDCLAAEQQAAKNWSTEAMSELDTRYLAANRGLDGELIAARISYGEYARRRQSTADAYNDAWQGRWSEQQARIQAERRAQAERYWQDRYYYDDYYGGYWPYYRPGYWPYYYGRPWGSAGYYHYPGHSGTAVSIGVGYGF
;
A
#
# COMPACT_ATOMS: atom_id res chain seq x y z
N MET A 1 -8.37 -15.34 73.73
CA MET A 1 -8.24 -14.05 73.03
C MET A 1 -6.93 -14.04 72.23
N ARG A 2 -7.00 -13.94 70.90
CA ARG A 2 -6.02 -13.29 70.01
C ARG A 2 -6.48 -13.45 68.56
N ALA A 3 -7.10 -12.41 68.04
CA ALA A 3 -7.45 -12.27 66.64
C ALA A 3 -6.19 -11.94 65.84
N ARG A 4 -5.97 -12.63 64.72
CA ARG A 4 -4.95 -12.30 63.72
C ARG A 4 -5.65 -11.72 62.50
N SER A 5 -5.58 -10.40 62.38
CA SER A 5 -5.92 -9.66 61.18
C SER A 5 -4.71 -9.69 60.23
N LEU A 6 -4.86 -10.26 59.04
CA LEU A 6 -3.91 -10.11 57.93
C LEU A 6 -4.53 -9.16 56.89
N PRO A 7 -3.75 -8.19 56.37
CA PRO A 7 -4.29 -6.98 55.75
C PRO A 7 -4.63 -7.19 54.29
N ALA A 8 -5.76 -6.59 53.89
CA ALA A 8 -6.41 -6.58 52.58
C ALA A 8 -5.62 -5.86 51.45
N LEU A 9 -4.29 -5.72 51.56
CA LEU A 9 -3.49 -4.90 50.65
C LEU A 9 -3.01 -5.62 49.38
N ALA A 10 -3.19 -6.94 49.28
CA ALA A 10 -2.76 -7.71 48.10
C ALA A 10 -3.79 -7.70 46.94
N LEU A 11 -5.05 -7.30 47.18
CA LEU A 11 -6.10 -7.40 46.16
C LEU A 11 -6.21 -6.18 45.21
N LEU A 12 -5.61 -5.04 45.56
CA LEU A 12 -5.70 -3.81 44.73
C LEU A 12 -4.63 -3.74 43.63
N ALA A 13 -3.57 -4.55 43.70
CA ALA A 13 -2.49 -4.54 42.70
C ALA A 13 -2.79 -5.40 41.45
N LEU A 14 -3.81 -6.25 41.47
CA LEU A 14 -4.17 -7.16 40.37
C LEU A 14 -5.18 -6.58 39.36
N LEU A 15 -5.74 -5.40 39.62
CA LEU A 15 -6.75 -4.77 38.74
C LEU A 15 -6.19 -3.69 37.79
N ALA A 16 -4.90 -3.37 37.87
CA ALA A 16 -4.29 -2.33 37.05
C ALA A 16 -3.65 -2.83 35.72
N ALA A 17 -3.72 -4.14 35.41
CA ALA A 17 -2.87 -4.74 34.38
C ALA A 17 -3.49 -4.94 32.98
N CYS A 18 -4.75 -4.57 32.71
CA CYS A 18 -5.37 -4.86 31.40
C CYS A 18 -6.08 -3.68 30.73
N ALA A 19 -5.71 -2.43 31.04
CA ALA A 19 -6.07 -1.31 30.18
C ALA A 19 -5.04 -1.20 29.04
N THR A 20 -5.03 -2.17 28.12
CA THR A 20 -4.35 -1.98 26.83
C THR A 20 -5.00 -0.77 26.18
N PRO A 21 -4.29 0.36 25.97
CA PRO A 21 -4.85 1.48 25.25
C PRO A 21 -5.25 0.95 23.88
N GLN A 22 -6.55 1.00 23.59
CA GLN A 22 -7.04 0.85 22.22
C GLN A 22 -6.43 2.01 21.44
N THR A 23 -5.30 1.76 20.78
CA THR A 23 -4.76 2.67 19.78
C THR A 23 -5.87 2.90 18.78
N ALA A 24 -6.42 4.12 18.78
CA ALA A 24 -7.38 4.56 17.78
C ALA A 24 -6.80 4.22 16.40
N PRO A 25 -7.63 3.80 15.43
CA PRO A 25 -7.17 3.50 14.08
C PRO A 25 -6.42 4.73 13.57
N MET A 26 -5.11 4.56 13.35
CA MET A 26 -4.22 5.61 12.89
C MET A 26 -4.79 6.11 11.56
N GLN A 27 -5.24 7.37 11.50
CA GLN A 27 -5.68 7.92 10.23
C GLN A 27 -4.47 7.96 9.28
N PRO A 28 -4.61 7.52 8.02
CA PRO A 28 -3.54 7.61 7.06
C PRO A 28 -3.16 9.09 6.90
N THR A 29 -1.98 9.45 7.37
CA THR A 29 -1.38 10.76 7.05
C THR A 29 -1.17 10.81 5.55
N ALA A 30 -1.68 11.85 4.89
CA ALA A 30 -1.46 12.05 3.46
C ALA A 30 0.05 12.01 3.17
N TYR A 31 0.47 11.10 2.30
CA TYR A 31 1.87 11.04 1.87
C TYR A 31 2.21 12.31 1.10
N ILE A 32 3.22 13.03 1.57
CA ILE A 32 3.83 14.15 0.84
C ILE A 32 5.13 13.62 0.23
N PRO A 33 5.22 13.50 -1.11
CA PRO A 33 6.45 13.05 -1.74
C PRO A 33 7.60 14.02 -1.44
N PRO A 34 8.84 13.54 -1.33
CA PRO A 34 9.98 14.41 -1.20
C PRO A 34 10.03 15.47 -2.32
N PRO A 35 10.55 16.68 -2.04
CA PRO A 35 10.81 17.66 -3.09
C PRO A 35 11.68 17.05 -4.19
N GLY A 36 11.30 17.26 -5.45
CA GLY A 36 12.04 16.72 -6.61
C GLY A 36 11.57 15.35 -7.10
N CYS A 37 10.49 14.79 -6.52
CA CYS A 37 9.87 13.59 -7.06
C CYS A 37 8.91 13.91 -8.20
N GLY A 38 9.37 13.65 -9.42
CA GLY A 38 8.66 13.95 -10.68
C GLY A 38 9.05 15.29 -11.30
N GLY A 39 8.63 15.53 -12.54
CA GLY A 39 9.07 16.67 -13.33
C GLY A 39 10.48 16.51 -13.93
N PHE A 40 11.01 15.27 -13.96
CA PHE A 40 12.26 14.96 -14.64
C PHE A 40 12.16 15.25 -16.15
N SER A 41 10.99 15.00 -16.76
CA SER A 41 10.78 15.31 -18.19
C SER A 41 10.85 16.82 -18.47
N SER A 42 10.44 17.68 -17.53
CA SER A 42 10.48 19.15 -17.70
C SER A 42 11.82 19.77 -17.30
N THR A 43 12.64 19.06 -16.52
CA THR A 43 13.96 19.54 -16.09
C THR A 43 14.93 19.68 -17.28
N PRO A 44 15.53 20.88 -17.51
CA PRO A 44 16.41 21.13 -18.66
C PRO A 44 17.64 20.21 -18.73
N GLU A 45 18.20 19.82 -17.59
CA GLU A 45 19.35 18.93 -17.49
C GLU A 45 19.11 17.57 -18.17
N PHE A 46 17.89 17.03 -18.06
CA PHE A 46 17.53 15.72 -18.62
C PHE A 46 16.99 15.79 -20.06
N ALA A 47 17.00 16.96 -20.69
CA ALA A 47 16.55 17.11 -22.07
C ALA A 47 17.18 16.11 -23.07
N PRO A 48 18.48 15.75 -22.99
CA PRO A 48 19.09 14.78 -23.90
C PRO A 48 18.56 13.34 -23.78
N LEU A 49 17.90 13.01 -22.66
CA LEU A 49 17.34 11.69 -22.39
C LEU A 49 15.87 11.55 -22.83
N ARG A 50 15.19 12.67 -23.12
CA ARG A 50 13.82 12.70 -23.61
C ARG A 50 13.69 11.89 -24.91
N GLY A 51 12.64 11.09 -25.00
CA GLY A 51 12.43 10.19 -26.14
C GLY A 51 13.29 8.91 -26.13
N LYS A 52 14.19 8.75 -25.15
CA LYS A 52 15.02 7.54 -24.98
C LYS A 52 14.67 6.77 -23.72
N VAL A 53 14.36 7.51 -22.65
CA VAL A 53 13.94 6.98 -21.35
C VAL A 53 12.64 7.67 -20.95
N ALA A 54 11.72 6.91 -20.35
CA ALA A 54 10.54 7.45 -19.68
C ALA A 54 10.98 8.04 -18.32
N LEU A 55 11.08 9.37 -18.26
CA LEU A 55 11.82 10.08 -17.22
C LEU A 55 11.00 10.23 -15.93
N ASP A 56 9.71 10.51 -16.05
CA ASP A 56 8.84 10.64 -14.89
C ASP A 56 8.21 9.31 -14.52
N ASN A 57 7.52 8.69 -15.47
CA ASN A 57 6.77 7.48 -15.20
C ASN A 57 6.60 6.62 -16.46
N LEU A 58 6.21 5.36 -16.27
CA LEU A 58 6.08 4.40 -17.36
C LEU A 58 5.00 4.75 -18.40
N ALA A 59 4.05 5.67 -18.12
CA ALA A 59 3.10 6.17 -19.12
C ALA A 59 3.80 6.84 -20.30
N GLU A 60 4.94 7.49 -20.03
CA GLU A 60 5.70 8.20 -21.05
C GLU A 60 6.43 7.24 -21.99
N GLN A 61 6.44 5.94 -21.68
CA GLN A 61 7.12 4.95 -22.48
C GLN A 61 6.38 4.72 -23.80
N THR A 62 7.01 5.13 -24.90
CA THR A 62 6.45 4.95 -26.25
C THR A 62 6.93 3.66 -26.91
N PRO A 63 6.22 3.14 -27.92
CA PRO A 63 6.71 2.04 -28.75
C PRO A 63 8.05 2.34 -29.44
N ALA A 64 8.34 3.62 -29.72
CA ALA A 64 9.62 4.05 -30.29
C ALA A 64 10.77 3.85 -29.30
N MET A 65 10.58 4.23 -28.03
CA MET A 65 11.57 3.98 -26.98
C MET A 65 11.88 2.48 -26.86
N GLN A 66 10.86 1.62 -26.87
CA GLN A 66 11.04 0.17 -26.79
C GLN A 66 11.81 -0.42 -27.96
N LYS A 67 11.82 0.22 -29.13
CA LYS A 67 12.56 -0.22 -30.32
C LYS A 67 13.96 0.41 -30.42
N LEU A 68 14.32 1.31 -29.51
CA LEU A 68 15.54 2.09 -29.61
C LEU A 68 16.78 1.21 -29.35
N GLY A 69 17.51 0.85 -30.41
CA GLY A 69 18.69 -0.01 -30.33
C GLY A 69 19.96 0.69 -29.83
N SER A 70 19.96 2.01 -29.71
CA SER A 70 21.14 2.76 -29.27
C SER A 70 21.42 2.55 -27.78
N ARG A 71 22.70 2.65 -27.42
CA ARG A 71 23.21 2.59 -26.06
C ARG A 71 23.64 3.99 -25.60
N PRO A 72 23.63 4.27 -24.28
CA PRO A 72 24.01 5.57 -23.78
C PRO A 72 25.48 5.90 -24.04
N GLY A 73 25.72 7.10 -24.59
CA GLY A 73 27.06 7.66 -24.74
C GLY A 73 27.64 8.18 -23.41
N LYS A 74 28.94 8.53 -23.40
CA LYS A 74 29.64 8.96 -22.17
C LYS A 74 28.93 10.09 -21.41
N ARG A 75 28.43 11.11 -22.13
CA ARG A 75 27.68 12.25 -21.53
C ARG A 75 26.32 11.82 -20.99
N GLU A 76 25.60 10.97 -21.72
CA GLU A 76 24.28 10.48 -21.32
C GLU A 76 24.36 9.61 -20.06
N ARG A 77 25.43 8.81 -19.90
CA ARG A 77 25.64 8.01 -18.68
C ARG A 77 25.72 8.86 -17.41
N ALA A 78 26.37 10.02 -17.48
CA ALA A 78 26.43 10.93 -16.33
C ALA A 78 25.03 11.49 -15.99
N LEU A 79 24.24 11.86 -17.00
CA LEU A 79 22.86 12.30 -16.81
C LEU A 79 21.97 11.19 -16.26
N LEU A 80 22.10 9.97 -16.78
CA LEU A 80 21.37 8.79 -16.30
C LEU A 80 21.71 8.45 -14.86
N GLN A 81 22.97 8.62 -14.45
CA GLN A 81 23.39 8.42 -13.07
C GLN A 81 22.72 9.43 -12.13
N ASN A 82 22.67 10.71 -12.50
CA ASN A 82 21.99 11.73 -11.71
C ASN A 82 20.46 11.47 -11.64
N TRP A 83 19.85 11.23 -12.80
CA TRP A 83 18.41 10.91 -12.90
C TRP A 83 18.04 9.67 -12.07
N SER A 84 18.80 8.57 -12.21
CA SER A 84 18.53 7.32 -11.48
C SER A 84 18.65 7.50 -9.98
N ALA A 85 19.65 8.25 -9.49
CA ALA A 85 19.79 8.53 -8.07
C ALA A 85 18.55 9.26 -7.51
N GLN A 86 18.14 10.36 -8.14
CA GLN A 86 16.96 11.13 -7.72
C GLN A 86 15.68 10.29 -7.77
N ARG A 87 15.50 9.52 -8.85
CA ARG A 87 14.35 8.63 -9.00
C ARG A 87 14.32 7.54 -7.91
N LEU A 88 15.45 6.92 -7.61
CA LEU A 88 15.53 5.85 -6.62
C LEU A 88 15.28 6.36 -5.20
N ASP A 89 15.69 7.60 -4.89
CA ASP A 89 15.35 8.26 -3.62
C ASP A 89 13.83 8.46 -3.49
N CYS A 90 13.17 8.85 -4.57
CA CYS A 90 11.71 8.98 -4.61
C CYS A 90 11.00 7.64 -4.41
N LEU A 91 11.45 6.58 -5.09
CA LEU A 91 10.88 5.24 -4.90
C LEU A 91 11.10 4.74 -3.46
N ALA A 92 12.28 4.98 -2.88
CA ALA A 92 12.55 4.60 -1.50
C ALA A 92 11.65 5.36 -0.50
N ALA A 93 11.36 6.64 -0.76
CA ALA A 93 10.43 7.42 0.06
C ALA A 93 8.98 6.91 -0.05
N GLU A 94 8.53 6.55 -1.25
CA GLU A 94 7.21 5.92 -1.46
C GLU A 94 7.11 4.59 -0.71
N GLN A 95 8.14 3.74 -0.83
CA GLN A 95 8.22 2.49 -0.07
C GLN A 95 8.13 2.74 1.43
N GLN A 96 8.86 3.73 1.96
CA GLN A 96 8.85 4.04 3.38
C GLN A 96 7.47 4.51 3.85
N ALA A 97 6.77 5.30 3.04
CA ALA A 97 5.40 5.73 3.32
C ALA A 97 4.38 4.59 3.23
N ALA A 98 4.64 3.59 2.38
CA ALA A 98 3.78 2.43 2.20
C ALA A 98 3.80 1.45 3.40
N LYS A 99 4.84 1.48 4.24
CA LYS A 99 5.05 0.52 5.33
C LYS A 99 3.92 0.43 6.35
N ASN A 100 3.24 1.54 6.65
CA ASN A 100 2.24 1.58 7.72
C ASN A 100 0.94 0.83 7.38
N TRP A 101 0.71 0.50 6.11
CA TRP A 101 -0.53 -0.12 5.62
C TRP A 101 -0.29 -1.33 4.71
N SER A 102 0.98 -1.62 4.42
CA SER A 102 1.41 -2.83 3.72
C SER A 102 1.55 -4.01 4.68
N THR A 103 1.23 -5.21 4.21
CA THR A 103 1.66 -6.43 4.89
C THR A 103 3.16 -6.68 4.68
N GLU A 104 3.78 -7.53 5.49
CA GLU A 104 5.18 -7.94 5.32
C GLU A 104 5.45 -8.47 3.90
N ALA A 105 4.55 -9.30 3.37
CA ALA A 105 4.65 -9.82 2.01
C ALA A 105 4.63 -8.73 0.94
N MET A 106 3.83 -7.67 1.13
CA MET A 106 3.80 -6.52 0.21
C MET A 106 5.08 -5.69 0.33
N SER A 107 5.57 -5.44 1.56
CA SER A 107 6.83 -4.73 1.78
C SER A 107 8.05 -5.47 1.18
N GLU A 108 8.02 -6.80 1.16
CA GLU A 108 9.04 -7.60 0.47
C GLU A 108 8.98 -7.43 -1.05
N LEU A 109 7.77 -7.32 -1.64
CA LEU A 109 7.60 -7.01 -3.06
C LEU A 109 8.16 -5.63 -3.40
N ASP A 110 7.88 -4.61 -2.58
CA ASP A 110 8.40 -3.26 -2.76
C ASP A 110 9.94 -3.24 -2.73
N THR A 111 10.54 -4.02 -1.82
CA THR A 111 12.00 -4.14 -1.69
C THR A 111 12.62 -4.78 -2.93
N ARG A 112 12.01 -5.86 -3.42
CA ARG A 112 12.43 -6.53 -4.66
C ARG A 112 12.29 -5.62 -5.88
N TYR A 113 11.21 -4.85 -5.95
CA TYR A 113 10.97 -3.90 -7.03
C TYR A 113 12.03 -2.79 -7.05
N LEU A 114 12.34 -2.20 -5.89
CA LEU A 114 13.40 -1.18 -5.78
C LEU A 114 14.77 -1.73 -6.18
N ALA A 115 15.11 -2.94 -5.72
CA ALA A 115 16.36 -3.61 -6.07
C ALA A 115 16.46 -3.92 -7.59
N ALA A 116 15.38 -4.39 -8.19
CA ALA A 116 15.31 -4.66 -9.63
C ALA A 116 15.51 -3.39 -10.46
N ASN A 117 14.85 -2.28 -10.07
CA ASN A 117 15.04 -0.99 -10.72
C ASN A 117 16.48 -0.48 -10.60
N ARG A 118 17.08 -0.56 -9.40
CA ARG A 118 18.49 -0.17 -9.20
C ARG A 118 19.44 -0.99 -10.07
N GLY A 119 19.23 -2.30 -10.17
CA GLY A 119 20.04 -3.17 -11.04
C GLY A 119 19.89 -2.80 -12.52
N LEU A 120 18.66 -2.60 -12.97
CA LEU A 120 18.35 -2.27 -14.35
C LEU A 120 18.89 -0.88 -14.77
N ASP A 121 18.75 0.11 -13.89
CA ASP A 121 19.33 1.44 -14.08
C ASP A 121 20.86 1.34 -14.19
N GLY A 122 21.49 0.52 -13.34
CA GLY A 122 22.93 0.25 -13.38
C GLY A 122 23.40 -0.40 -14.70
N GLU A 123 22.64 -1.35 -15.24
CA GLU A 123 22.93 -1.96 -16.55
C GLU A 123 22.86 -0.94 -17.69
N LEU A 124 21.84 -0.05 -17.67
CA LEU A 124 21.71 1.01 -18.66
C LEU A 124 22.86 2.02 -18.52
N ILE A 125 23.14 2.51 -17.31
CA ILE A 125 24.23 3.45 -17.03
C ILE A 125 25.56 2.84 -17.46
N ALA A 126 25.82 1.55 -17.26
CA ALA A 126 27.03 0.89 -17.72
C ALA A 126 27.08 0.66 -19.25
N ALA A 127 26.05 1.09 -19.99
CA ALA A 127 25.85 0.83 -21.41
C ALA A 127 25.87 -0.67 -21.79
N ARG A 128 25.50 -1.56 -20.86
CA ARG A 128 25.41 -3.01 -21.10
C ARG A 128 24.19 -3.34 -21.96
N ILE A 129 23.08 -2.68 -21.68
CA ILE A 129 21.81 -2.80 -22.41
C ILE A 129 21.53 -1.53 -23.22
N SER A 130 20.71 -1.65 -24.26
CA SER A 130 20.21 -0.50 -25.04
C SER A 130 19.05 0.20 -24.33
N TYR A 131 18.69 1.40 -24.78
CA TYR A 131 17.51 2.11 -24.30
C TYR A 131 16.22 1.30 -24.48
N GLY A 132 16.06 0.63 -25.63
CA GLY A 132 14.89 -0.20 -25.91
C GLY A 132 14.84 -1.48 -25.09
N GLU A 133 15.99 -2.10 -24.81
CA GLU A 133 16.06 -3.23 -23.89
C GLU A 133 15.72 -2.82 -22.46
N TYR A 134 16.25 -1.68 -22.01
CA TYR A 134 15.90 -1.09 -20.73
C TYR A 134 14.38 -0.81 -20.62
N ALA A 135 13.78 -0.17 -21.61
CA ALA A 135 12.35 0.13 -21.64
C ALA A 135 11.47 -1.13 -21.49
N ARG A 136 11.79 -2.19 -22.23
CA ARG A 136 11.05 -3.47 -22.16
C ARG A 136 11.23 -4.17 -20.81
N ARG A 137 12.46 -4.24 -20.30
CA ARG A 137 12.75 -4.88 -19.01
C ARG A 137 12.13 -4.11 -17.84
N ARG A 138 12.13 -2.77 -17.90
CA ARG A 138 11.49 -1.92 -16.90
C ARG A 138 9.98 -2.14 -16.89
N GLN A 139 9.34 -2.20 -18.06
CA GLN A 139 7.92 -2.54 -18.18
C GLN A 139 7.62 -3.91 -17.57
N SER A 140 8.34 -4.96 -17.98
CA SER A 140 8.15 -6.31 -17.46
C SER A 140 8.35 -6.40 -15.94
N THR A 141 9.31 -5.65 -15.39
CA THR A 141 9.52 -5.57 -13.93
C THR A 141 8.33 -4.91 -13.23
N ALA A 142 7.77 -3.86 -13.82
CA ALA A 142 6.60 -3.16 -13.29
C ALA A 142 5.32 -4.01 -13.38
N ASP A 143 5.10 -4.69 -14.50
CA ASP A 143 3.94 -5.58 -14.68
C ASP A 143 3.98 -6.71 -13.65
N ALA A 144 5.11 -7.39 -13.51
CA ALA A 144 5.28 -8.47 -12.52
C ALA A 144 5.10 -7.98 -11.07
N TYR A 145 5.58 -6.78 -10.75
CA TYR A 145 5.36 -6.16 -9.44
C TYR A 145 3.88 -5.85 -9.21
N ASN A 146 3.22 -5.20 -10.17
CA ASN A 146 1.81 -4.81 -10.06
C ASN A 146 0.90 -6.04 -9.89
N ASP A 147 1.11 -7.08 -10.70
CA ASP A 147 0.33 -8.32 -10.61
C ASP A 147 0.50 -8.99 -9.23
N ALA A 148 1.74 -9.11 -8.75
CA ALA A 148 2.02 -9.69 -7.44
C ALA A 148 1.45 -8.84 -6.30
N TRP A 149 1.58 -7.52 -6.38
CA TRP A 149 1.11 -6.59 -5.36
C TRP A 149 -0.43 -6.60 -5.28
N GLN A 150 -1.12 -6.56 -6.42
CA GLN A 150 -2.59 -6.63 -6.49
C GLN A 150 -3.12 -7.97 -5.96
N GLY A 151 -2.41 -9.07 -6.22
CA GLY A 151 -2.71 -10.37 -5.62
C GLY A 151 -2.68 -10.32 -4.10
N ARG A 152 -1.59 -9.79 -3.50
CA ARG A 152 -1.44 -9.66 -2.04
C ARG A 152 -2.46 -8.72 -1.42
N TRP A 153 -2.77 -7.62 -2.10
CA TRP A 153 -3.80 -6.68 -1.66
C TRP A 153 -5.18 -7.35 -1.62
N SER A 154 -5.53 -8.11 -2.66
CA SER A 154 -6.80 -8.83 -2.74
C SER A 154 -6.93 -9.88 -1.63
N GLU A 155 -5.85 -10.63 -1.36
CA GLU A 155 -5.78 -11.58 -0.22
C GLU A 155 -6.00 -10.87 1.12
N GLN A 156 -5.34 -9.73 1.34
CA GLN A 156 -5.50 -8.94 2.56
C GLN A 156 -6.94 -8.44 2.73
N GLN A 157 -7.57 -7.93 1.65
CA GLN A 157 -8.96 -7.48 1.69
C GLN A 157 -9.92 -8.64 1.97
N ALA A 158 -9.70 -9.81 1.36
CA ALA A 158 -10.51 -11.00 1.64
C ALA A 158 -10.42 -11.42 3.12
N ARG A 159 -9.22 -11.35 3.72
CA ARG A 159 -9.01 -11.61 5.15
C ARG A 159 -9.75 -10.61 6.04
N ILE A 160 -9.62 -9.31 5.75
CA ILE A 160 -10.34 -8.26 6.49
C ILE A 160 -11.85 -8.47 6.43
N GLN A 161 -12.39 -8.81 5.25
CA GLN A 161 -13.82 -9.07 5.09
C GLN A 161 -14.27 -10.37 5.80
N ALA A 162 -13.42 -11.41 5.84
CA ALA A 162 -13.70 -12.63 6.60
C ALA A 162 -13.71 -12.38 8.11
N GLU A 163 -12.73 -11.63 8.63
CA GLU A 163 -12.67 -11.23 10.03
C GLU A 163 -13.87 -10.38 10.44
N ARG A 164 -14.28 -9.42 9.60
CA ARG A 164 -15.49 -8.62 9.82
C ARG A 164 -16.75 -9.48 9.90
N ARG A 165 -16.89 -10.46 9.00
CA ARG A 165 -18.02 -11.41 9.03
C ARG A 165 -18.03 -12.25 10.30
N ALA A 166 -16.88 -12.82 10.68
CA ALA A 166 -16.76 -13.60 11.91
C ALA A 166 -17.03 -12.77 13.18
N GLN A 167 -16.60 -11.50 13.21
CA GLN A 167 -16.91 -10.59 14.31
C GLN A 167 -18.40 -10.27 14.40
N ALA A 168 -19.05 -10.02 13.25
CA ALA A 168 -20.50 -9.80 13.21
C ALA A 168 -21.26 -11.04 13.70
N GLU A 169 -20.87 -12.24 13.26
CA GLU A 169 -21.47 -13.50 13.72
C GLU A 169 -21.32 -13.71 15.23
N ARG A 170 -20.12 -13.47 15.81
CA ARG A 170 -19.91 -13.53 17.26
C ARG A 170 -20.78 -12.54 18.02
N TYR A 171 -20.86 -11.29 17.55
CA TYR A 171 -21.73 -10.27 18.14
C TYR A 171 -23.20 -10.71 18.17
N TRP A 172 -23.69 -11.34 17.09
CA TRP A 172 -25.07 -11.85 17.05
C TRP A 172 -25.27 -13.08 17.94
N GLN A 173 -24.32 -14.02 17.98
CA GLN A 173 -24.39 -15.18 18.88
C GLN A 173 -24.41 -14.76 20.35
N ASP A 174 -23.57 -13.81 20.75
CA ASP A 174 -23.54 -13.28 22.12
C ASP A 174 -24.83 -12.53 22.46
N ARG A 175 -25.45 -11.86 21.49
CA ARG A 175 -26.76 -11.20 21.66
C ARG A 175 -27.88 -12.21 21.85
N TYR A 176 -27.94 -13.27 21.04
CA TYR A 176 -28.91 -14.35 21.24
C TYR A 176 -28.73 -15.03 22.60
N TYR A 177 -27.49 -15.23 23.04
CA TYR A 177 -27.19 -15.75 24.38
C TYR A 177 -27.70 -14.81 25.49
N TYR A 178 -27.56 -13.49 25.33
CA TYR A 178 -28.08 -12.52 26.30
C TYR A 178 -29.61 -12.46 26.36
N ASP A 179 -30.29 -12.56 25.21
CA ASP A 179 -31.76 -12.54 25.15
C ASP A 179 -32.38 -13.82 25.76
N ASP A 180 -31.76 -14.99 25.56
CA ASP A 180 -32.21 -16.26 26.18
C ASP A 180 -31.85 -16.37 27.67
N TYR A 181 -30.66 -15.92 28.08
CA TYR A 181 -30.18 -16.06 29.46
C TYR A 181 -30.83 -15.06 30.44
N TYR A 182 -31.18 -13.85 29.99
CA TYR A 182 -31.86 -12.85 30.82
C TYR A 182 -33.38 -12.83 30.70
N GLY A 183 -33.99 -13.77 29.95
CA GLY A 183 -35.42 -14.11 30.05
C GLY A 183 -36.38 -12.92 30.01
N GLY A 184 -36.01 -11.86 29.30
CA GLY A 184 -36.70 -10.59 29.30
C GLY A 184 -37.18 -10.30 27.89
N TYR A 185 -38.39 -10.75 27.60
CA TYR A 185 -39.21 -10.28 26.48
C TYR A 185 -39.05 -8.76 26.38
N TRP A 186 -38.22 -8.26 25.46
CA TRP A 186 -38.22 -6.85 25.10
C TRP A 186 -39.40 -6.67 24.14
N PRO A 187 -40.54 -6.12 24.59
CA PRO A 187 -41.57 -5.73 23.64
C PRO A 187 -41.01 -4.53 22.87
N TYR A 188 -41.32 -4.42 21.58
CA TYR A 188 -40.95 -3.30 20.68
C TYR A 188 -39.72 -3.44 19.78
N TYR A 189 -39.39 -4.63 19.27
CA TYR A 189 -38.74 -4.72 17.95
C TYR A 189 -39.63 -5.44 16.95
N ARG A 190 -40.50 -4.64 16.33
CA ARG A 190 -41.28 -5.02 15.14
C ARG A 190 -40.30 -5.32 13.99
N PRO A 191 -40.48 -6.40 13.21
CA PRO A 191 -39.67 -6.62 12.02
C PRO A 191 -39.95 -5.47 11.03
N GLY A 192 -39.02 -4.52 10.91
CA GLY A 192 -39.17 -3.37 10.01
C GLY A 192 -38.61 -2.03 10.49
N TYR A 193 -38.25 -1.88 11.78
CA TYR A 193 -37.60 -0.66 12.28
C TYR A 193 -36.12 -0.90 12.58
N TRP A 194 -35.29 -0.59 11.60
CA TRP A 194 -33.84 -0.46 11.77
C TRP A 194 -33.56 0.97 12.25
N PRO A 195 -33.04 1.21 13.47
CA PRO A 195 -32.28 2.43 13.68
C PRO A 195 -31.01 2.30 12.83
N TYR A 196 -31.03 2.94 11.67
CA TYR A 196 -29.84 3.36 10.94
C TYR A 196 -28.98 4.20 11.89
N TYR A 197 -28.19 3.55 12.73
CA TYR A 197 -27.08 4.21 13.39
C TYR A 197 -26.06 4.51 12.29
N TYR A 198 -25.88 5.80 12.04
CA TYR A 198 -25.00 6.39 11.03
C TYR A 198 -23.60 5.76 11.03
N GLY A 199 -23.41 4.78 10.15
CA GLY A 199 -22.13 4.41 9.56
C GLY A 199 -22.41 4.28 8.07
N ARG A 200 -21.97 5.27 7.30
CA ARG A 200 -22.18 5.45 5.85
C ARG A 200 -22.40 4.14 5.07
N PRO A 201 -23.35 4.08 4.13
CA PRO A 201 -23.52 2.95 3.24
C PRO A 201 -22.35 2.94 2.23
N TRP A 202 -21.24 2.29 2.59
CA TRP A 202 -20.23 1.89 1.61
C TRP A 202 -20.65 0.54 1.04
N GLY A 203 -21.82 0.58 0.39
CA GLY A 203 -22.51 -0.52 -0.24
C GLY A 203 -22.76 -0.24 -1.71
N SER A 204 -21.75 0.28 -2.40
CA SER A 204 -21.50 -0.04 -3.79
C SER A 204 -20.04 -0.46 -3.86
N ALA A 205 -19.80 -1.76 -3.67
CA ALA A 205 -18.73 -2.43 -4.38
C ALA A 205 -19.09 -2.34 -5.87
N GLY A 206 -18.99 -1.12 -6.42
CA GLY A 206 -18.64 -0.95 -7.80
C GLY A 206 -17.30 -1.66 -7.91
N TYR A 207 -17.35 -2.87 -8.42
CA TYR A 207 -16.33 -3.34 -9.35
C TYR A 207 -16.14 -2.19 -10.35
N TYR A 208 -15.29 -1.23 -10.01
CA TYR A 208 -14.62 -0.42 -11.01
C TYR A 208 -13.67 -1.40 -11.68
N HIS A 209 -14.25 -2.14 -12.62
CA HIS A 209 -13.58 -2.55 -13.82
C HIS A 209 -12.97 -1.27 -14.39
N TYR A 210 -11.74 -0.94 -13.99
CA TYR A 210 -10.99 0.08 -14.71
C TYR A 210 -10.70 -0.55 -16.08
N PRO A 211 -11.32 -0.04 -17.14
CA PRO A 211 -11.10 -0.56 -18.46
C PRO A 211 -9.67 -0.14 -18.85
N GLY A 212 -8.77 -1.12 -18.95
CA GLY A 212 -7.47 -1.00 -19.61
C GLY A 212 -6.74 0.33 -19.47
N HIS A 213 -6.10 0.59 -18.33
CA HIS A 213 -4.98 1.55 -18.30
C HIS A 213 -3.68 0.82 -18.63
N SER A 214 -3.45 0.70 -19.94
CA SER A 214 -2.10 0.53 -20.46
C SER A 214 -1.30 1.80 -20.15
N GLY A 215 -0.50 1.74 -19.10
CA GLY A 215 0.57 2.70 -18.82
C GLY A 215 0.16 3.99 -18.12
N THR A 216 0.11 4.01 -16.79
CA THR A 216 0.21 5.26 -16.02
C THR A 216 0.75 5.02 -14.60
N ALA A 217 1.93 5.58 -14.31
CA ALA A 217 2.58 5.69 -12.99
C ALA A 217 2.63 4.45 -12.09
N VAL A 218 3.75 3.71 -12.13
CA VAL A 218 4.07 2.72 -11.07
C VAL A 218 4.72 3.47 -9.91
N SER A 219 3.88 3.93 -8.99
CA SER A 219 4.28 4.32 -7.63
C SER A 219 4.30 3.07 -6.74
N ILE A 220 5.24 3.01 -5.79
CA ILE A 220 5.31 1.90 -4.84
C ILE A 220 4.12 1.99 -3.89
N GLY A 221 3.37 0.89 -3.80
CA GLY A 221 2.29 0.72 -2.85
C GLY A 221 1.00 1.48 -3.19
N VAL A 222 1.00 2.63 -3.88
CA VAL A 222 -0.18 3.54 -3.89
C VAL A 222 -1.31 3.06 -4.80
N GLY A 223 -2.11 2.12 -4.29
CA GLY A 223 -3.51 1.97 -4.70
C GLY A 223 -4.26 3.24 -4.30
N TYR A 224 -4.37 4.22 -5.20
CA TYR A 224 -5.30 5.33 -5.03
C TYR A 224 -6.73 4.78 -5.12
N GLY A 225 -7.30 4.46 -3.97
CA GLY A 225 -8.70 4.13 -3.78
C GLY A 225 -9.18 4.72 -2.46
N PHE A 226 -9.64 5.96 -2.52
CA PHE A 226 -10.57 6.52 -1.54
C PHE A 226 -11.98 6.48 -2.13
#